data_AF-A0ABD5ZED9-F1
#
_entry.id   AF-A0ABD5ZED9-F1
#
_cell.length_a   1.000
_cell.length_b   1.000
_cell.length_c   1.000
_cell.angle_alpha   90.00
_cell.angle_beta   90.00
_cell.angle_gamma   90.00
#
_symmetry.space_group_name_H-M   'P 1'
#
loop_
_entity.id
_entity.type
_entity.pdbx_description
1 polymer ?
#
loop_
_entity_poly.entity_id
_entity_poly.type
_entity_poly.pdbx_seq_one_letter_code
_entity_poly.pdbx_strand_id
1 'polypeptide(L)' 'MSDELDEAVGEFLRQYKQAMKDYDRGYVDADATLSLIGSKVEELREAREN' A
#
# COMPACT_ATOMS: atom_id res chain seq x y z
N MET A 1 -13.03 12.84 7.80
CA MET A 1 -12.54 11.80 8.75
C MET A 1 -12.92 10.39 8.28
N SER A 2 -14.17 9.90 8.30
CA SER A 2 -14.45 8.53 7.79
C SER A 2 -14.21 8.41 6.29
N ASP A 3 -14.70 9.37 5.50
CA ASP A 3 -14.60 9.29 4.03
C ASP A 3 -13.16 9.39 3.52
N GLU A 4 -12.33 10.19 4.20
CA GLU A 4 -10.91 10.36 3.88
C GLU A 4 -10.09 9.12 4.27
N LEU A 5 -10.38 8.54 5.43
CA LEU A 5 -9.78 7.27 5.84
C LEU A 5 -10.22 6.13 4.92
N ASP A 6 -11.49 6.09 4.51
CA ASP A 6 -12.02 5.09 3.57
C ASP A 6 -11.38 5.22 2.18
N GLU A 7 -11.12 6.45 1.72
CA GLU A 7 -10.36 6.71 0.49
C GLU A 7 -8.92 6.22 0.61
N ALA A 8 -8.23 6.55 1.71
CA ALA A 8 -6.86 6.12 1.98
C ALA A 8 -6.74 4.58 2.06
N VAL A 9 -7.68 3.91 2.74
CA VAL A 9 -7.77 2.44 2.77
C VAL A 9 -7.99 1.89 1.36
N GLY A 10 -8.89 2.49 0.59
CA GLY A 10 -9.16 2.10 -0.78
C GLY A 10 -7.91 2.22 -1.67
N GLU A 11 -7.14 3.29 -1.51
CA GLU A 11 -5.88 3.49 -2.20
C GLU A 11 -4.82 2.47 -1.80
N PHE A 12 -4.60 2.27 -0.51
CA PHE A 12 -3.70 1.25 0.02
C PHE A 12 -3.99 -0.12 -0.58
N LEU A 13 -5.25 -0.56 -0.59
CA LEU A 13 -5.64 -1.86 -1.13
C LEU A 13 -5.39 -1.98 -2.63
N ARG A 14 -5.52 -0.90 -3.40
CA ARG A 14 -5.18 -0.88 -4.83
C ARG A 14 -3.67 -1.03 -5.03
N GLN A 15 -2.89 -0.24 -4.30
CA GLN A 15 -1.43 -0.25 -4.40
C GLN A 15 -0.84 -1.59 -3.94
N TYR A 16 -1.34 -2.18 -2.84
CA TYR A 16 -0.95 -3.50 -2.36
C TYR A 16 -1.19 -4.58 -3.42
N LYS A 17 -2.38 -4.60 -4.04
CA LYS A 17 -2.69 -5.58 -5.10
C LYS A 17 -1.78 -5.42 -6.31
N GLN A 18 -1.39 -4.18 -6.64
CA GLN A 18 -0.48 -3.93 -7.73
C GLN A 18 0.94 -4.43 -7.40
N ALA A 19 1.45 -4.11 -6.21
CA ALA A 19 2.75 -4.59 -5.74
C ALA A 19 2.83 -6.13 -5.76
N MET A 20 1.80 -6.82 -5.27
CA MET A 20 1.74 -8.28 -5.31
C MET A 20 1.69 -8.83 -6.74
N LYS A 21 0.93 -8.20 -7.65
CA LYS A 21 0.93 -8.61 -9.06
C LYS A 21 2.28 -8.45 -9.73
N ASP A 22 3.00 -7.38 -9.41
CA ASP A 22 4.32 -7.12 -9.98
C ASP A 22 5.35 -8.11 -9.44
N TYR A 23 5.26 -8.46 -8.15
CA TYR A 23 6.04 -9.55 -7.55
C TYR A 23 5.73 -10.90 -8.18
N ASP A 24 4.45 -11.28 -8.30
CA ASP A 24 4.03 -12.56 -8.87
C ASP A 24 4.45 -12.71 -10.34
N ARG A 25 4.55 -11.59 -11.07
CA ARG A 25 5.06 -11.56 -12.46
C ARG A 25 6.59 -11.59 -12.53
N GLY A 26 7.28 -11.50 -11.40
CA GLY A 26 8.74 -11.41 -11.32
C GLY A 26 9.31 -10.07 -11.81
N TYR A 27 8.51 -9.00 -11.83
CA TYR A 27 8.96 -7.67 -12.24
C TYR A 27 9.75 -6.95 -11.14
N VAL A 28 9.50 -7.31 -9.89
CA VAL A 28 10.16 -6.77 -8.71
C VAL A 28 10.52 -7.92 -7.76
N ASP A 29 11.62 -7.76 -7.03
CA ASP A 29 12.02 -8.72 -6.02
C ASP A 29 11.20 -8.56 -4.72
N ALA A 30 11.37 -9.53 -3.82
CA ALA A 30 10.66 -9.55 -2.54
C ALA A 30 11.01 -8.34 -1.66
N ASP A 31 12.28 -7.91 -1.64
CA ASP A 31 12.74 -6.82 -0.78
C ASP A 31 12.16 -5.47 -1.22
N ALA A 32 12.11 -5.22 -2.52
CA ALA A 32 11.46 -4.05 -3.11
C ALA A 32 9.95 -4.06 -2.83
N THR A 33 9.31 -5.21 -2.95
CA THR A 33 7.87 -5.37 -2.68
C THR A 33 7.55 -5.09 -1.21
N LEU A 34 8.34 -5.66 -0.29
CA LEU A 34 8.18 -5.44 1.16
C LEU A 34 8.46 -3.99 1.55
N SER A 35 9.48 -3.36 0.96
CA SER A 35 9.81 -1.96 1.20
C SER A 35 8.67 -1.03 0.75
N LEU A 36 8.10 -1.30 -0.43
CA LEU A 36 6.95 -0.55 -0.95
C LEU A 36 5.73 -0.71 -0.03
N ILE A 37 5.36 -1.94 0.30
CA ILE A 37 4.21 -2.20 1.18
C ILE A 37 4.41 -1.53 2.54
N GLY A 38 5.63 -1.61 3.11
CA GLY A 38 5.98 -0.92 4.36
C GLY A 38 5.75 0.59 4.29
N SER A 39 6.22 1.24 3.21
CA SER A 39 5.94 2.67 2.97
C SER A 39 4.45 2.97 2.93
N LYS A 40 3.66 2.13 2.25
CA LYS A 40 2.21 2.33 2.11
C LYS A 40 1.44 2.11 3.42
N VAL A 41 1.94 1.24 4.30
CA VAL A 41 1.40 1.09 5.65
C VAL A 41 1.65 2.34 6.49
N GLU A 42 2.84 2.93 6.42
CA GLU A 42 3.13 4.17 7.17
C GLU A 42 2.28 5.35 6.66
N GLU A 43 2.13 5.51 5.33
CA GLU A 43 1.20 6.49 4.74
C GLU A 43 -0.25 6.32 5.27
N LEU A 44 -0.72 5.07 5.37
CA LEU A 44 -2.05 4.77 5.91
C LEU A 44 -2.17 5.05 7.42
N ARG A 45 -1.09 4.86 8.18
CA ARG A 45 -1.07 5.20 9.61
C ARG A 45 -1.15 6.70 9.83
N GLU A 46 -0.39 7.46 9.05
CA GLU A 46 -0.47 8.93 9.06
C GLU A 46 -1.87 9.41 8.70
N ALA A 47 -2.51 8.85 7.67
CA ALA A 47 -3.88 9.19 7.29
C ALA A 47 -4.93 8.87 8.37
N ARG A 48 -4.68 7.88 9.23
CA ARG A 48 -5.56 7.52 10.35
C ARG A 48 -5.42 8.45 11.56
N GLU A 49 -4.23 9.01 11.77
CA GLU A 49 -3.92 9.87 12.91
C GLU A 49 -4.31 11.33 12.70
N ASN A 50 -4.57 11.72 11.44
CA ASN A 50 -5.12 13.02 11.04
C ASN A 50 -6.66 13.03 11.03
#